data_AF-A0AAD5L5R8-F1
#
_entry.id   AF-A0AAD5L5R8-F1
#
_cell.length_a   1.000
_cell.length_b   1.000
_cell.length_c   1.000
_cell.angle_alpha   90.00
_cell.angle_beta   90.00
_cell.angle_gamma   90.00
#
_symmetry.space_group_name_H-M   'P 1'
#
loop_
_entity.id
_entity.type
_entity.pdbx_description
1 polymer ?
#
loop_
_entity_poly.entity_id
_entity_poly.type
_entity_poly.pdbx_seq_one_letter_code
_entity_poly.pdbx_strand_id
1 'polypeptide(L)'
;MEQLNATNHSSTVVNSEQFTFTAVSVMNLLSQLEWRAIALAVLASLLVTLVDGHGRLFDPPSRSTAWRVGFDTPKDYNRQWLVNSGRCGVCGDPYDEMIKPHEAPGGLFATGTIVRNYTQGQIIPVTIQITATHRGFYEFKLCPNNNPKKDPTQDCFERYPLNFVDETGATDPTFNLEKLSPATYQVQIQLPPEVTCSQCIIQWTYVTGNRWGVCPDGSSRLGCGPQESFRACSDVAIAPFGE
;
A
#
# COMPACT_ATOMS: atom_id res chain seq x y z
N MET A 1 -3.19 103.05 -1.88
CA MET A 1 -4.00 103.00 -3.12
C MET A 1 -4.23 101.53 -3.41
N GLU A 2 -5.39 101.03 -3.01
CA GLU A 2 -6.53 100.70 -3.90
C GLU A 2 -6.35 99.27 -4.45
N GLN A 3 -7.34 98.39 -4.55
CA GLN A 3 -8.74 98.32 -4.10
C GLN A 3 -9.18 96.85 -4.28
N LEU A 4 -10.13 96.42 -3.44
CA LEU A 4 -11.25 95.48 -3.71
C LEU A 4 -11.09 94.35 -4.76
N ASN A 5 -11.33 93.10 -4.36
CA ASN A 5 -12.65 92.48 -4.61
C ASN A 5 -12.82 91.12 -3.93
N ALA A 6 -14.03 90.87 -3.43
CA ALA A 6 -14.51 89.59 -2.97
C ALA A 6 -15.01 88.73 -4.14
N THR A 7 -14.80 87.42 -4.09
CA THR A 7 -15.64 86.45 -4.81
C THR A 7 -15.75 85.13 -4.06
N ASN A 8 -16.95 84.56 -4.18
CA ASN A 8 -17.57 83.50 -3.39
C ASN A 8 -17.35 82.10 -4.00
N HIS A 9 -17.54 81.07 -3.16
CA HIS A 9 -17.89 79.65 -3.48
C HIS A 9 -16.87 78.83 -4.32
N SER A 10 -16.64 77.54 -4.08
CA SER A 10 -17.54 76.50 -3.59
C SER A 10 -16.72 75.36 -2.96
N SER A 11 -17.04 74.99 -1.72
CA SER A 11 -16.50 73.77 -1.11
C SER A 11 -17.14 72.57 -1.79
N THR A 12 -16.35 71.78 -2.52
CA THR A 12 -16.76 70.48 -3.03
C THR A 12 -17.01 69.54 -1.85
N VAL A 13 -18.29 69.35 -1.51
CA VAL A 13 -18.72 68.26 -0.62
C VAL A 13 -18.48 66.95 -1.38
N VAL A 14 -17.40 66.24 -1.05
CA VAL A 14 -17.20 64.87 -1.50
C VAL A 14 -18.18 63.99 -0.72
N ASN A 15 -19.15 63.41 -1.42
CA ASN A 15 -20.22 62.58 -0.84
C ASN A 15 -19.65 61.43 0.01
N SER A 16 -19.97 61.43 1.31
CA SER A 16 -19.67 60.33 2.23
C SER A 16 -20.30 59.00 1.82
N GLU A 17 -21.37 59.03 1.01
CA GLU A 17 -22.07 57.86 0.49
C GLU A 17 -21.24 57.05 -0.53
N GLN A 18 -20.31 57.67 -1.26
CA GLN A 18 -19.46 56.95 -2.23
C GLN A 18 -18.31 56.18 -1.56
N PHE A 19 -17.81 56.68 -0.42
CA PHE A 19 -16.78 55.99 0.37
C PHE A 19 -17.33 54.81 1.17
N THR A 20 -18.56 54.90 1.68
CA THR A 20 -19.21 53.78 2.38
C THR A 20 -19.58 52.65 1.42
N PHE A 21 -20.04 52.96 0.20
CA PHE A 21 -20.42 51.95 -0.79
C PHE A 21 -19.22 51.11 -1.27
N THR A 22 -18.05 51.74 -1.46
CA THR A 22 -16.83 51.04 -1.87
C THR A 22 -16.25 50.16 -0.74
N ALA A 23 -16.25 50.64 0.50
CA ALA A 23 -15.79 49.87 1.65
C ALA A 23 -16.67 48.64 1.93
N VAL A 24 -18.00 48.77 1.84
CA VAL A 24 -18.94 47.64 2.02
C VAL A 24 -18.79 46.61 0.90
N SER A 25 -18.60 47.04 -0.35
CA SER A 25 -18.32 46.12 -1.46
C SER A 25 -17.00 45.39 -1.29
N VAL A 26 -15.95 46.05 -0.79
CA VAL A 26 -14.64 45.42 -0.53
C VAL A 26 -14.73 44.44 0.64
N MET A 27 -15.39 44.79 1.74
CA MET A 27 -15.62 43.88 2.88
C MET A 27 -16.47 42.65 2.48
N ASN A 28 -17.47 42.84 1.63
CA ASN A 28 -18.24 41.73 1.06
C ASN A 28 -17.38 40.86 0.14
N LEU A 29 -16.50 41.44 -0.68
CA LEU A 29 -15.58 40.66 -1.51
C LEU A 29 -14.58 39.84 -0.67
N LEU A 30 -14.03 40.45 0.38
CA LEU A 30 -13.07 39.81 1.29
C LEU A 30 -13.71 38.65 2.06
N SER A 31 -14.91 38.85 2.62
CA SER A 31 -15.64 37.76 3.27
C SER A 31 -16.00 36.62 2.30
N GLN A 32 -16.41 36.93 1.07
CA GLN A 32 -16.66 35.91 0.05
C GLN A 32 -15.39 35.14 -0.34
N LEU A 33 -14.23 35.80 -0.35
CA LEU A 33 -12.92 35.15 -0.55
C LEU A 33 -12.57 34.22 0.63
N GLU A 34 -12.80 34.65 1.86
CA GLU A 34 -12.56 33.86 3.07
C GLU A 34 -13.44 32.61 3.12
N TRP A 35 -14.75 32.74 2.85
CA TRP A 35 -15.67 31.60 2.80
C TRP A 35 -15.31 30.61 1.69
N ARG A 36 -14.86 31.09 0.53
CA ARG A 36 -14.36 30.23 -0.56
C ARG A 36 -13.08 29.51 -0.18
N ALA A 37 -12.13 30.18 0.47
CA ALA A 37 -10.90 29.57 0.94
C ALA A 37 -11.17 28.50 2.01
N ILE A 38 -12.07 28.76 2.96
CA ILE A 38 -12.51 27.80 3.98
C ILE A 38 -13.22 26.61 3.32
N ALA A 39 -14.15 26.85 2.39
CA ALA A 39 -14.84 25.79 1.68
C ALA A 39 -13.88 24.92 0.85
N LEU A 40 -12.89 25.52 0.19
CA LEU A 40 -11.84 24.78 -0.54
C LEU A 40 -10.94 23.98 0.41
N ALA A 41 -10.60 24.52 1.59
CA ALA A 41 -9.82 23.81 2.60
C ALA A 41 -10.60 22.63 3.21
N VAL A 42 -11.90 22.79 3.46
CA VAL A 42 -12.80 21.73 3.90
C VAL A 42 -13.01 20.68 2.81
N LEU A 43 -13.15 21.09 1.55
CA LEU A 43 -13.25 20.16 0.42
C LEU A 43 -11.93 19.38 0.22
N ALA A 44 -10.78 20.05 0.37
CA ALA A 44 -9.46 19.42 0.31
C ALA A 44 -9.21 18.46 1.48
N SER A 45 -9.72 18.74 2.68
CA SER A 45 -9.64 17.83 3.82
C SER A 45 -10.61 16.65 3.72
N LEU A 46 -11.77 16.83 3.07
CA LEU A 46 -12.69 15.74 2.70
C LEU A 46 -12.14 14.87 1.55
N LEU A 47 -11.17 15.37 0.78
CA LEU A 47 -10.42 14.64 -0.25
C LEU A 47 -9.21 13.87 0.29
N VAL A 48 -9.04 13.77 1.63
CA VAL A 48 -8.12 12.79 2.23
C VAL A 48 -8.70 11.40 1.97
N THR A 49 -8.44 10.91 0.76
CA THR A 49 -8.77 9.56 0.36
C THR A 49 -8.02 8.59 1.27
N LEU A 50 -8.78 7.65 1.84
CA LEU A 50 -8.31 6.28 2.05
C LEU A 50 -7.93 5.77 0.64
N VAL A 51 -6.75 5.99 0.07
CA VAL A 51 -5.46 5.54 0.56
C VAL A 51 -5.44 4.03 0.75
N ASP A 52 -6.18 3.28 -0.07
CA ASP A 52 -6.26 1.84 0.02
C ASP A 52 -4.91 1.24 -0.42
N GLY A 53 -4.34 0.32 0.36
CA GLY A 53 -2.99 -0.21 0.12
C GLY A 53 -2.85 -0.79 -1.30
N HIS A 54 -1.70 -0.53 -1.95
CA HIS A 54 -1.44 -0.78 -3.37
C HIS A 54 -1.62 -2.25 -3.80
N GLY A 55 -1.52 -3.19 -2.86
CA GLY A 55 -1.87 -4.59 -3.06
C GLY A 55 -1.95 -5.35 -1.74
N ARG A 56 -2.63 -6.50 -1.73
CA ARG A 56 -2.68 -7.42 -0.59
C ARG A 56 -2.81 -8.87 -1.05
N LEU A 57 -2.20 -9.78 -0.30
CA LEU A 57 -2.47 -11.21 -0.39
C LEU A 57 -3.79 -11.50 0.33
N PHE A 58 -4.82 -11.75 -0.46
CA PHE A 58 -6.19 -11.91 0.02
C PHE A 58 -6.53 -13.35 0.37
N ASP A 59 -5.95 -14.32 -0.34
CA ASP A 59 -6.08 -15.75 -0.04
C ASP A 59 -4.78 -16.49 -0.39
N PRO A 60 -4.17 -17.31 0.51
CA PRO A 60 -4.48 -17.38 1.94
C PRO A 60 -4.32 -16.00 2.59
N PRO A 61 -5.27 -15.53 3.40
CA PRO A 61 -5.26 -14.16 3.92
C PRO A 61 -3.98 -13.86 4.70
N SER A 62 -3.28 -12.78 4.34
CA SER A 62 -2.09 -12.36 5.09
C SER A 62 -2.44 -11.90 6.51
N ARG A 63 -1.43 -11.78 7.38
CA ARG A 63 -1.55 -11.18 8.73
C ARG A 63 -2.25 -9.80 8.71
N SER A 64 -1.98 -8.99 7.69
CA SER A 64 -2.63 -7.68 7.46
C SER A 64 -4.05 -7.75 6.88
N THR A 65 -4.46 -8.91 6.34
CA THR A 65 -5.74 -9.09 5.62
C THR A 65 -6.72 -10.00 6.37
N ALA A 66 -6.25 -10.87 7.27
CA ALA A 66 -7.05 -11.90 7.93
C ALA A 66 -8.32 -11.34 8.60
N TRP A 67 -8.24 -10.19 9.28
CA TRP A 67 -9.38 -9.53 9.91
C TRP A 67 -10.50 -9.15 8.92
N ARG A 68 -10.15 -8.85 7.66
CA ARG A 68 -11.10 -8.44 6.62
C ARG A 68 -11.97 -9.60 6.13
N VAL A 69 -11.53 -10.83 6.36
CA VAL A 69 -12.21 -12.05 5.93
C VAL A 69 -12.69 -12.91 7.10
N GLY A 70 -12.84 -12.28 8.28
CA GLY A 70 -13.55 -12.86 9.42
C GLY A 70 -12.68 -13.56 10.47
N PHE A 71 -11.35 -13.51 10.37
CA PHE A 71 -10.48 -13.98 11.45
C PHE A 71 -10.45 -12.98 12.60
N ASP A 72 -10.46 -13.48 13.83
CA ASP A 72 -10.27 -12.68 15.03
C ASP A 72 -8.78 -12.28 15.18
N THR A 73 -8.37 -11.30 14.39
CA THR A 73 -7.02 -10.73 14.35
C THR A 73 -7.11 -9.20 14.44
N PRO A 74 -6.10 -8.52 14.99
CA PRO A 74 -6.12 -7.06 15.08
C PRO A 74 -6.32 -6.41 13.70
N LYS A 75 -7.15 -5.36 13.67
CA LYS A 75 -7.47 -4.68 12.41
C LYS A 75 -6.29 -3.84 11.96
N ASP A 76 -5.70 -4.23 10.84
CA ASP A 76 -4.70 -3.42 10.15
C ASP A 76 -5.35 -2.51 9.09
N TYR A 77 -5.33 -1.21 9.38
CA TYR A 77 -5.74 -0.14 8.47
C TYR A 77 -4.55 0.53 7.78
N ASN A 78 -3.32 0.21 8.22
CA ASN A 78 -2.13 0.87 7.74
C ASN A 78 -1.74 0.40 6.34
N ARG A 79 -0.92 1.23 5.69
CA ARG A 79 -0.44 1.03 4.33
C ARG A 79 0.95 0.47 4.38
N GLN A 80 1.26 -0.45 3.48
CA GLN A 80 2.62 -0.90 3.27
C GLN A 80 3.43 0.19 2.55
N TRP A 81 4.53 0.56 3.20
CA TRP A 81 5.67 1.37 2.76
C TRP A 81 5.63 2.91 2.86
N LEU A 82 6.79 3.47 3.26
CA LEU A 82 7.29 4.79 2.83
C LEU A 82 8.83 5.02 2.98
N VAL A 83 9.66 4.12 3.55
CA VAL A 83 11.11 4.39 3.75
C VAL A 83 11.94 3.08 3.67
N ASN A 84 13.18 3.13 3.15
CA ASN A 84 14.30 2.13 3.22
C ASN A 84 14.91 1.56 1.91
N SER A 85 14.92 2.29 0.80
CA SER A 85 15.72 1.92 -0.40
C SER A 85 15.46 0.50 -0.94
N GLY A 86 14.20 0.03 -0.87
CA GLY A 86 13.79 -1.30 -1.32
C GLY A 86 14.00 -2.43 -0.31
N ARG A 87 14.52 -2.14 0.89
CA ARG A 87 14.61 -3.13 1.98
C ARG A 87 13.33 -3.13 2.81
N CYS A 88 12.81 -4.32 3.06
CA CYS A 88 11.71 -4.56 4.00
C CYS A 88 12.04 -5.77 4.88
N GLY A 89 11.31 -5.87 5.99
CA GLY A 89 11.25 -7.07 6.81
C GLY A 89 10.73 -8.28 6.03
N VAL A 90 10.77 -9.43 6.68
CA VAL A 90 10.24 -10.70 6.17
C VAL A 90 8.77 -10.55 5.78
N CYS A 91 7.97 -9.84 6.56
CA CYS A 91 6.53 -9.73 6.35
C CYS A 91 6.07 -8.35 5.86
N GLY A 92 6.99 -7.54 5.32
CA GLY A 92 6.68 -6.26 4.68
C GLY A 92 6.80 -5.03 5.57
N ASP A 93 7.22 -5.21 6.83
CA ASP A 93 7.48 -4.11 7.75
C ASP A 93 8.73 -3.29 7.33
N PRO A 94 8.85 -2.02 7.74
CA PRO A 94 10.08 -1.24 7.56
C PRO A 94 11.30 -1.99 8.11
N TYR A 95 12.40 -2.00 7.34
CA TYR A 95 13.60 -2.75 7.68
C TYR A 95 14.25 -2.29 8.99
N ASP A 96 14.24 -0.99 9.25
CA ASP A 96 14.83 -0.33 10.43
C ASP A 96 13.92 -0.30 11.66
N GLU A 97 12.67 -0.77 11.54
CA GLU A 97 11.76 -0.81 12.67
C GLU A 97 12.18 -1.87 13.68
N MET A 98 12.27 -1.46 14.95
CA MET A 98 12.74 -2.29 16.07
C MET A 98 11.76 -3.42 16.41
N ILE A 99 10.46 -3.13 16.39
CA ILE A 99 9.39 -4.12 16.57
C ILE A 99 8.55 -4.10 15.30
N LYS A 100 8.73 -5.12 14.47
CA LYS A 100 8.05 -5.27 13.19
C LYS A 100 6.61 -5.75 13.43
N PRO A 101 5.57 -4.93 13.16
CA PRO A 101 4.20 -5.26 13.55
C PRO A 101 3.66 -6.57 12.97
N HIS A 102 4.14 -6.99 11.80
CA HIS A 102 3.74 -8.22 11.13
C HIS A 102 4.69 -9.38 11.40
N GLU A 103 5.70 -9.23 12.27
CA GLU A 103 6.66 -10.29 12.55
C GLU A 103 6.71 -10.69 14.04
N ALA A 104 6.82 -11.98 14.31
CA ALA A 104 7.02 -12.51 15.64
C ALA A 104 8.53 -12.61 15.98
N PRO A 105 8.96 -12.34 17.22
CA PRO A 105 8.15 -11.99 18.39
C PRO A 105 7.79 -10.50 18.47
N GLY A 106 6.64 -10.21 19.09
CA GLY A 106 6.24 -8.84 19.48
C GLY A 106 5.40 -8.09 18.45
N GLY A 107 5.31 -8.57 17.22
CA GLY A 107 4.41 -8.01 16.20
C GLY A 107 2.94 -8.17 16.57
N LEU A 108 2.20 -7.05 16.54
CA LEU A 108 0.77 -7.00 16.83
C LEU A 108 -0.06 -7.92 15.91
N PHE A 109 0.30 -8.01 14.63
CA PHE A 109 -0.42 -8.77 13.62
C PHE A 109 0.12 -10.20 13.45
N ALA A 110 1.26 -10.53 14.06
CA ALA A 110 1.84 -11.87 14.08
C ALA A 110 1.21 -12.72 15.20
N THR A 111 -0.11 -12.97 15.08
CA THR A 111 -0.90 -13.68 16.10
C THR A 111 -0.69 -15.19 16.11
N GLY A 112 -0.11 -15.75 15.04
CA GLY A 112 0.00 -17.20 14.83
C GLY A 112 -1.30 -17.86 14.38
N THR A 113 -2.29 -17.08 13.94
CA THR A 113 -3.58 -17.59 13.47
C THR A 113 -3.42 -18.36 12.16
N ILE A 114 -3.65 -19.67 12.19
CA ILE A 114 -3.65 -20.51 10.99
C ILE A 114 -4.87 -20.18 10.12
N VAL A 115 -4.63 -19.56 8.96
CA VAL A 115 -5.71 -19.09 8.07
C VAL A 115 -6.19 -20.14 7.09
N ARG A 116 -5.36 -21.15 6.79
CA ARG A 116 -5.67 -22.25 5.87
C ARG A 116 -4.96 -23.53 6.30
N ASN A 117 -5.56 -24.65 5.97
CA ASN A 117 -4.97 -25.98 6.09
C ASN A 117 -4.86 -26.58 4.68
N TYR A 118 -3.70 -27.11 4.35
CA TYR A 118 -3.39 -27.71 3.06
C TYR A 118 -2.77 -29.09 3.23
N THR A 119 -2.63 -29.81 2.12
CA THR A 119 -1.90 -31.07 2.04
C THR A 119 -0.55 -30.85 1.36
N GLN A 120 0.49 -31.57 1.77
CA GLN A 120 1.81 -31.48 1.13
C GLN A 120 1.70 -31.73 -0.38
N GLY A 121 2.45 -30.99 -1.20
CA GLY A 121 2.40 -31.10 -2.66
C GLY A 121 1.15 -30.56 -3.34
N GLN A 122 0.16 -30.07 -2.59
CA GLN A 122 -1.08 -29.55 -3.15
C GLN A 122 -0.83 -28.32 -4.04
N ILE A 123 -1.52 -28.28 -5.19
CA ILE A 123 -1.69 -27.05 -5.97
C ILE A 123 -2.83 -26.26 -5.33
N ILE A 124 -2.52 -25.07 -4.82
CA ILE A 124 -3.46 -24.24 -4.08
C ILE A 124 -3.82 -22.98 -4.88
N PRO A 125 -5.08 -22.51 -4.80
CA PRO A 125 -5.43 -21.20 -5.28
C PRO A 125 -4.87 -20.13 -4.34
N VAL A 126 -4.36 -19.05 -4.94
CA VAL A 126 -4.03 -17.83 -4.24
C VAL A 126 -4.71 -16.64 -4.92
N THR A 127 -5.21 -15.72 -4.09
CA THR A 127 -5.89 -14.52 -4.53
C THR A 127 -5.08 -13.29 -4.14
N ILE A 128 -4.66 -12.51 -5.12
CA ILE A 128 -3.90 -11.27 -4.95
C ILE A 128 -4.79 -10.12 -5.39
N GLN A 129 -5.09 -9.19 -4.50
CA GLN A 129 -5.89 -8.02 -4.82
C GLN A 129 -5.00 -6.80 -4.95
N ILE A 130 -5.01 -6.18 -6.14
CA ILE A 130 -4.25 -4.97 -6.46
C ILE A 130 -5.21 -3.81 -6.69
N THR A 131 -4.95 -2.71 -6.00
CA THR A 131 -5.73 -1.47 -6.08
C THR A 131 -5.01 -0.42 -6.92
N ALA A 132 -3.69 -0.54 -7.05
CA ALA A 132 -2.85 0.29 -7.90
C ALA A 132 -1.67 -0.55 -8.42
N THR A 133 -1.59 -0.72 -9.74
CA THR A 133 -0.58 -1.57 -10.39
C THR A 133 0.60 -0.75 -10.89
N HIS A 134 1.79 -1.26 -10.65
CA HIS A 134 3.06 -0.62 -10.94
C HIS A 134 3.96 -1.48 -11.83
N ARG A 135 3.37 -2.31 -12.72
CA ARG A 135 4.10 -3.33 -13.52
C ARG A 135 4.88 -4.31 -12.62
N GLY A 136 5.75 -5.11 -13.20
CA GLY A 136 6.62 -6.03 -12.44
C GLY A 136 5.98 -7.41 -12.28
N PHE A 137 6.26 -8.08 -11.18
CA PHE A 137 5.93 -9.49 -11.01
C PHE A 137 5.70 -9.87 -9.54
N TYR A 138 4.98 -10.97 -9.34
CA TYR A 138 4.83 -11.61 -8.04
C TYR A 138 5.74 -12.82 -7.89
N GLU A 139 6.11 -13.08 -6.65
CA GLU A 139 6.80 -14.30 -6.22
C GLU A 139 6.15 -14.84 -4.95
N PHE A 140 6.20 -16.16 -4.79
CA PHE A 140 5.82 -16.84 -3.55
C PHE A 140 6.97 -17.68 -3.02
N LYS A 141 7.11 -17.66 -1.70
CA LYS A 141 8.05 -18.53 -0.97
C LYS A 141 7.34 -19.12 0.25
N LEU A 142 7.89 -20.19 0.79
CA LEU A 142 7.39 -20.88 1.98
C LEU A 142 8.48 -20.99 3.04
N CYS A 143 8.12 -21.00 4.32
CA CYS A 143 9.00 -21.51 5.36
C CYS A 143 8.24 -22.45 6.30
N PRO A 144 8.74 -23.69 6.55
CA PRO A 144 8.20 -24.60 7.56
C PRO A 144 8.65 -24.18 8.98
N ASN A 145 8.01 -23.17 9.55
CA ASN A 145 8.48 -22.49 10.75
C ASN A 145 8.18 -23.23 12.08
N ASN A 146 7.00 -23.85 12.20
CA ASN A 146 6.57 -24.64 13.37
C ASN A 146 6.65 -23.91 14.73
N ASN A 147 6.70 -22.58 14.72
CA ASN A 147 6.80 -21.78 15.94
C ASN A 147 6.10 -20.43 15.75
N PRO A 148 4.80 -20.31 16.09
CA PRO A 148 4.05 -19.07 15.89
C PRO A 148 4.57 -17.89 16.73
N LYS A 149 5.46 -18.12 17.69
CA LYS A 149 6.02 -17.06 18.56
C LYS A 149 7.33 -16.47 18.04
N LYS A 150 7.88 -17.01 16.95
CA LYS A 150 9.15 -16.55 16.38
C LYS A 150 9.16 -16.82 14.89
N ASP A 151 9.23 -15.75 14.11
CA ASP A 151 9.38 -15.88 12.67
C ASP A 151 10.83 -16.26 12.28
N PRO A 152 10.96 -16.92 11.13
CA PRO A 152 12.25 -17.33 10.59
C PRO A 152 12.95 -16.12 9.92
N THR A 153 14.24 -16.29 9.62
CA THR A 153 14.95 -15.34 8.76
C THR A 153 14.58 -15.52 7.29
N GLN A 154 14.91 -14.54 6.45
CA GLN A 154 14.69 -14.62 5.00
C GLN A 154 15.30 -15.90 4.38
N ASP A 155 16.44 -16.36 4.88
CA ASP A 155 17.12 -17.59 4.42
C ASP A 155 16.25 -18.85 4.46
N CYS A 156 15.23 -18.92 5.32
CA CYS A 156 14.31 -20.04 5.28
C CYS A 156 13.46 -20.02 4.01
N PHE A 157 12.92 -18.85 3.65
CA PHE A 157 12.09 -18.67 2.46
C PHE A 157 12.86 -18.91 1.17
N GLU A 158 14.13 -18.50 1.13
CA GLU A 158 15.00 -18.73 -0.03
C GLU A 158 15.21 -20.23 -0.35
N ARG A 159 14.96 -21.12 0.61
CA ARG A 159 15.07 -22.58 0.40
C ARG A 159 13.82 -23.21 -0.19
N TYR A 160 12.68 -22.53 -0.13
CA TYR A 160 11.40 -23.07 -0.60
C TYR A 160 10.64 -22.05 -1.47
N PRO A 161 11.17 -21.69 -2.66
CA PRO A 161 10.39 -20.96 -3.65
C PRO A 161 9.19 -21.79 -4.12
N LEU A 162 8.06 -21.11 -4.39
CA LEU A 162 6.84 -21.73 -4.90
C LEU A 162 6.60 -21.26 -6.33
N ASN A 163 6.36 -22.21 -7.23
CA ASN A 163 6.06 -21.89 -8.62
C ASN A 163 4.56 -21.70 -8.82
N PHE A 164 4.22 -20.76 -9.69
CA PHE A 164 2.90 -20.67 -10.30
C PHE A 164 2.68 -21.84 -11.24
N VAL A 165 1.44 -22.30 -11.37
CA VAL A 165 1.03 -23.39 -12.26
C VAL A 165 -0.08 -22.88 -13.17
N ASP A 166 0.07 -23.03 -14.48
CA ASP A 166 -0.97 -22.67 -15.44
C ASP A 166 -1.93 -23.85 -15.74
N GLU A 167 -2.93 -23.60 -16.58
CA GLU A 167 -3.94 -24.60 -16.95
C GLU A 167 -3.36 -25.80 -17.73
N THR A 168 -2.17 -25.65 -18.32
CA THR A 168 -1.46 -26.72 -19.04
C THR A 168 -0.54 -27.53 -18.12
N GLY A 169 -0.37 -27.10 -16.87
CA GLY A 169 0.57 -27.67 -15.92
C GLY A 169 2.00 -27.14 -16.07
N ALA A 170 2.23 -26.12 -16.91
CA ALA A 170 3.51 -25.44 -16.98
C ALA A 170 3.73 -24.61 -15.71
N THR A 171 4.98 -24.52 -15.28
CA THR A 171 5.33 -23.85 -14.03
C THR A 171 6.28 -22.68 -14.26
N ASP A 172 6.04 -21.56 -13.56
CA ASP A 172 6.88 -20.35 -13.60
C ASP A 172 7.19 -19.89 -12.17
N PRO A 173 8.44 -19.52 -11.83
CA PRO A 173 8.75 -18.95 -10.52
C PRO A 173 8.12 -17.58 -10.27
N THR A 174 7.67 -16.88 -11.32
CA THR A 174 7.15 -15.53 -11.27
C THR A 174 5.81 -15.40 -11.96
N PHE A 175 4.99 -14.45 -11.52
CA PHE A 175 3.78 -14.06 -12.24
C PHE A 175 3.88 -12.61 -12.70
N ASN A 176 4.06 -12.41 -14.00
CA ASN A 176 4.22 -11.08 -14.58
C ASN A 176 2.89 -10.34 -14.71
N LEU A 177 2.88 -9.07 -14.33
CA LEU A 177 1.70 -8.22 -14.44
C LEU A 177 1.55 -7.64 -15.84
N GLU A 178 0.59 -8.17 -16.59
CA GLU A 178 0.23 -7.65 -17.90
C GLU A 178 -0.78 -6.49 -17.82
N LYS A 179 -1.71 -6.54 -16.85
CA LYS A 179 -2.76 -5.55 -16.70
C LYS A 179 -2.29 -4.35 -15.86
N LEU A 180 -2.45 -3.16 -16.43
CA LEU A 180 -2.14 -1.87 -15.79
C LEU A 180 -3.38 -1.20 -15.16
N SER A 181 -4.36 -2.00 -14.76
CA SER A 181 -5.54 -1.58 -14.00
C SER A 181 -5.63 -2.28 -12.63
N PRO A 182 -6.38 -1.72 -11.66
CA PRO A 182 -6.77 -2.45 -10.46
C PRO A 182 -7.43 -3.77 -10.85
N ALA A 183 -7.06 -4.86 -10.16
CA ALA A 183 -7.53 -6.19 -10.48
C ALA A 183 -7.34 -7.14 -9.29
N THR A 184 -8.19 -8.17 -9.25
CA THR A 184 -7.98 -9.35 -8.41
C THR A 184 -7.46 -10.47 -9.29
N TYR A 185 -6.26 -10.96 -8.99
CA TYR A 185 -5.63 -12.08 -9.67
C TYR A 185 -5.88 -13.35 -8.86
N GLN A 186 -6.48 -14.35 -9.51
CA GLN A 186 -6.61 -15.70 -8.97
C GLN A 186 -5.68 -16.59 -9.77
N VAL A 187 -4.67 -17.12 -9.11
CA VAL A 187 -3.61 -17.92 -9.73
C VAL A 187 -3.33 -19.14 -8.87
N GLN A 188 -2.76 -20.17 -9.46
CA GLN A 188 -2.43 -21.41 -8.75
C GLN A 188 -0.94 -21.42 -8.43
N ILE A 189 -0.57 -21.86 -7.23
CA ILE A 189 0.83 -22.15 -6.86
C ILE A 189 0.96 -23.57 -6.35
N GLN A 190 2.11 -24.20 -6.56
CA GLN A 190 2.40 -25.55 -6.09
C GLN A 190 3.13 -25.53 -4.75
N LEU A 191 2.55 -26.17 -3.72
CA LEU A 191 3.24 -26.41 -2.45
C LEU A 191 4.32 -27.50 -2.62
N PRO A 192 5.42 -27.47 -1.84
CA PRO A 192 6.46 -28.48 -1.95
C PRO A 192 5.94 -29.86 -1.51
N PRO A 193 6.26 -30.95 -2.24
CA PRO A 193 5.71 -32.29 -1.96
C PRO A 193 6.20 -32.91 -0.66
N GLU A 194 7.37 -32.49 -0.17
CA GLU A 194 8.06 -33.04 1.01
C GLU A 194 7.96 -32.14 2.25
N VAL A 195 7.12 -31.09 2.20
CA VAL A 195 7.02 -30.12 3.31
C VAL A 195 5.71 -30.31 4.06
N THR A 196 5.85 -30.51 5.37
CA THR A 196 4.75 -30.47 6.34
C THR A 196 5.11 -29.54 7.50
N CYS A 197 4.08 -28.99 8.14
CA CYS A 197 4.24 -28.03 9.22
C CYS A 197 2.93 -27.82 9.97
N SER A 198 3.04 -27.75 11.30
CA SER A 198 1.97 -27.25 12.17
C SER A 198 1.69 -25.76 11.96
N GLN A 199 2.73 -25.01 11.55
CA GLN A 199 2.64 -23.62 11.12
C GLN A 199 3.74 -23.36 10.08
N CYS A 200 3.36 -23.20 8.84
CA CYS A 200 4.16 -22.64 7.76
C CYS A 200 3.82 -21.17 7.58
N ILE A 201 4.75 -20.45 6.96
CA ILE A 201 4.52 -19.07 6.52
C ILE A 201 4.65 -19.05 5.00
N ILE A 202 3.59 -18.64 4.31
CA ILE A 202 3.63 -18.30 2.90
C ILE A 202 3.97 -16.81 2.80
N GLN A 203 5.08 -16.50 2.14
CA GLN A 203 5.53 -15.13 1.86
C GLN A 203 5.19 -14.78 0.41
N TRP A 204 4.29 -13.84 0.22
CA TRP A 204 4.05 -13.19 -1.07
C TRP A 204 4.96 -11.97 -1.18
N THR A 205 5.62 -11.81 -2.33
CA THR A 205 6.36 -10.60 -2.68
C THR A 205 5.82 -10.05 -4.00
N TYR A 206 5.54 -8.75 -4.04
CA TYR A 206 5.30 -8.01 -5.27
C TYR A 206 6.47 -7.07 -5.52
N VAL A 207 7.23 -7.31 -6.58
CA VAL A 207 8.29 -6.41 -7.06
C VAL A 207 7.72 -5.56 -8.19
N THR A 208 7.68 -4.24 -8.00
CA THR A 208 7.17 -3.33 -9.04
C THR A 208 8.15 -3.22 -10.22
N GLY A 209 7.71 -2.60 -11.31
CA GLY A 209 8.52 -2.47 -12.52
C GLY A 209 8.35 -1.11 -13.20
N ASN A 210 8.03 -0.07 -12.44
CA ASN A 210 7.72 1.26 -12.94
C ASN A 210 8.85 2.27 -12.75
N ARG A 211 9.99 1.88 -12.17
CA ARG A 211 11.17 2.76 -12.04
C ARG A 211 12.22 2.42 -13.10
N TRP A 212 12.87 3.46 -13.61
CA TRP A 212 14.02 3.33 -14.51
C TRP A 212 15.28 3.02 -13.71
N GLY A 213 16.10 2.10 -14.20
CA GLY A 213 17.38 1.80 -13.58
C GLY A 213 18.31 1.00 -14.49
N VAL A 214 19.49 0.67 -13.95
CA VAL A 214 20.55 -0.04 -14.67
C VAL A 214 20.34 -1.54 -14.51
N CYS A 215 20.34 -2.25 -15.63
CA CYS A 215 20.20 -3.70 -15.71
C CYS A 215 21.55 -4.41 -15.54
N PRO A 216 21.58 -5.73 -15.28
CA PRO A 216 22.83 -6.49 -15.15
C PRO A 216 23.74 -6.43 -16.39
N ASP A 217 23.14 -6.25 -17.57
CA ASP A 217 23.86 -6.11 -18.85
C ASP A 217 24.43 -4.70 -19.09
N GLY A 218 24.28 -3.78 -18.12
CA GLY A 218 24.72 -2.39 -18.19
C GLY A 218 23.79 -1.47 -18.97
N SER A 219 22.75 -2.00 -19.64
CA SER A 219 21.71 -1.18 -20.26
C SER A 219 20.85 -0.49 -19.19
N SER A 220 20.17 0.59 -19.55
CA SER A 220 19.17 1.20 -18.66
C SER A 220 17.79 1.09 -19.28
N ARG A 221 16.84 0.52 -18.55
CA ARG A 221 15.43 0.39 -18.98
C ARG A 221 14.49 0.41 -17.79
N LEU A 222 13.20 0.55 -18.09
CA LEU A 222 12.13 0.46 -17.10
C LEU A 222 12.13 -0.93 -16.43
N GLY A 223 11.94 -0.97 -15.11
CA GLY A 223 11.92 -2.20 -14.31
C GLY A 223 13.30 -2.75 -13.92
N CYS A 224 14.40 -2.10 -14.36
CA CYS A 224 15.75 -2.46 -13.92
C CYS A 224 16.20 -1.66 -12.69
N GLY A 225 17.23 -2.16 -12.01
CA GLY A 225 17.71 -1.60 -10.76
C GLY A 225 16.70 -1.75 -9.61
N PRO A 226 16.90 -1.05 -8.49
CA PRO A 226 16.03 -1.15 -7.32
C PRO A 226 14.59 -0.72 -7.64
N GLN A 227 13.66 -1.65 -7.42
CA GLN A 227 12.21 -1.41 -7.55
C GLN A 227 11.56 -1.34 -6.18
N GLU A 228 10.34 -0.79 -6.13
CA GLU A 228 9.53 -0.88 -4.92
C GLU A 228 9.10 -2.34 -4.72
N SER A 229 8.96 -2.76 -3.47
CA SER A 229 8.54 -4.11 -3.16
C SER A 229 7.58 -4.14 -1.99
N PHE A 230 6.51 -4.91 -2.14
CA PHE A 230 5.51 -5.18 -1.11
C PHE A 230 5.64 -6.63 -0.69
N ARG A 231 5.46 -6.92 0.60
CA ARG A 231 5.49 -8.29 1.12
C ARG A 231 4.35 -8.54 2.07
N ALA A 232 3.84 -9.76 2.10
CA ALA A 232 2.89 -10.18 3.11
C ALA A 232 3.11 -11.64 3.48
N CYS A 233 2.85 -11.97 4.73
CA CYS A 233 2.96 -13.32 5.28
C CYS A 233 1.58 -13.87 5.64
N SER A 234 1.34 -15.14 5.32
CA SER A 234 0.14 -15.89 5.74
C SER A 234 0.56 -17.14 6.51
N ASP A 235 0.02 -17.32 7.71
CA ASP A 235 0.26 -18.50 8.54
C ASP A 235 -0.69 -19.62 8.14
N VAL A 236 -0.17 -20.76 7.70
CA VAL A 236 -0.94 -21.91 7.20
C VAL A 236 -0.45 -23.20 7.85
N ALA A 237 -1.24 -24.26 7.85
CA ALA A 237 -0.76 -25.60 8.20
C ALA A 237 -0.72 -26.49 6.96
N ILE A 238 0.29 -27.38 6.89
CA ILE A 238 0.43 -28.34 5.80
C ILE A 238 0.57 -29.73 6.42
N ALA A 239 -0.43 -30.57 6.18
CA ALA A 239 -0.50 -31.95 6.64
C ALA A 239 0.11 -32.93 5.62
N PRO A 240 0.56 -34.11 6.07
CA PRO A 240 0.97 -35.20 5.18
C PRO A 240 -0.13 -35.61 4.19
N PHE A 241 0.26 -36.22 3.08
CA PHE A 241 -0.70 -36.76 2.12
C PHE A 241 -1.43 -37.97 2.74
N GLY A 242 -2.77 -37.91 2.80
CA GLY A 242 -3.62 -39.00 3.30
C GLY A 242 -3.95 -38.93 4.78
N GLU A 243 -3.61 -37.84 5.47
CA GLU A 243 -4.08 -37.51 6.83
C GLU A 243 -5.24 -36.49 6.82
#